data_AF-A0A4R8C2N2-F1
#
_entry.id   AF-A0A4R8C2N2-F1
#
_cell.length_a   1.000
_cell.length_b   1.000
_cell.length_c   1.000
_cell.angle_alpha   90.00
_cell.angle_beta   90.00
_cell.angle_gamma   90.00
#
_symmetry.space_group_name_H-M   'P 1'
#
loop_
_entity.id
_entity.type
_entity.pdbx_description
1 polymer ?
#
loop_
_entity_poly.entity_id
_entity_poly.type
_entity_poly.pdbx_seq_one_letter_code
_entity_poly.pdbx_strand_id
1 'polypeptide(L)'
;MRRWIAWSLVALVAVAGCQAGGPAVRPAPSGPTSSTPAHHESSAAATPVDENAKPGTTAWRISDRLLAGPLELAGYADRVSVRSGQSFRLFVTSTAGAFTIRAFRLGWYGGSGARLLWTSPAVPGRPQPAPTVAADRMVSTHWQPSLTVPTTGWPAGAYLLLLRAANGKEKYVPITVRSDSARGAVVIVDAVNTYQAYNQWGGYSLYNGPGNSFATRSHRVSFDRPYDRDGAHFLLQSERPLIQLAEHSGVRLAYLTSVDLATDPAALAGARAMVSLGHDEYWTVAARAAVTKARDAGTNLAFLGANAVYWRVRYEASALGPNRILVGYKDAAADPVKNQPDTTVKWRGKPFPRPENSLTGMLYECFPAAGSFTVRDPGFFLFAGTGAINGSTYPGLTSTEVDRAYPIAGTPRNLQVVAHSPVSCGPTVHTFSDATYYTVPSGAGVFATGSMEWIPALRGPDSKVSLGSPAAAFARKVTLNLIQAMATGPLGRSHPAHANLATLGTSSSTSTGTGGTLG
;
A
#
# COMPACT_ATOMS: atom_id res chain seq x y z
N MET A 1 37.93 41.89 14.12
CA MET A 1 39.12 41.37 14.83
C MET A 1 39.38 39.98 14.23
N ARG A 2 40.48 39.60 13.54
CA ARG A 2 41.94 39.90 13.69
C ARG A 2 42.41 39.66 15.13
N ARG A 3 43.41 38.81 15.45
CA ARG A 3 44.31 37.84 14.74
C ARG A 3 44.73 36.79 15.84
N TRP A 4 45.34 35.62 15.58
CA TRP A 4 46.77 35.31 15.32
C TRP A 4 46.88 33.74 15.30
N ILE A 5 47.46 33.07 14.29
CA ILE A 5 48.89 32.64 14.11
C ILE A 5 49.30 31.38 14.92
N ALA A 6 50.17 30.46 14.46
CA ALA A 6 50.54 29.93 13.12
C ALA A 6 51.58 28.76 13.27
N TRP A 7 52.22 28.40 12.15
CA TRP A 7 53.46 27.61 11.93
C TRP A 7 53.32 26.07 11.80
N SER A 8 54.20 25.33 11.08
CA SER A 8 54.83 25.50 9.73
C SER A 8 55.83 24.35 9.44
N LEU A 9 56.25 24.23 8.15
CA LEU A 9 57.46 23.59 7.53
C LEU A 9 57.02 22.66 6.35
N VAL A 10 57.45 22.78 5.07
CA VAL A 10 58.80 22.93 4.41
C VAL A 10 59.53 21.58 4.29
N ALA A 11 60.04 21.10 3.14
CA ALA A 11 59.95 21.48 1.71
C ALA A 11 60.32 20.23 0.82
N LEU A 12 60.84 20.19 -0.43
CA LEU A 12 61.44 21.17 -1.37
C LEU A 12 61.15 20.82 -2.86
N VAL A 13 62.17 20.53 -3.70
CA VAL A 13 62.14 20.58 -5.19
C VAL A 13 62.98 19.46 -5.85
N ALA A 14 62.66 19.13 -7.10
CA ALA A 14 63.21 18.04 -7.93
C ALA A 14 64.58 18.29 -8.59
N VAL A 15 65.15 17.23 -9.22
CA VAL A 15 66.20 17.27 -10.25
C VAL A 15 65.83 16.29 -11.39
N ALA A 16 66.35 16.52 -12.60
CA ALA A 16 66.03 15.77 -13.83
C ALA A 16 66.76 14.41 -13.96
N GLY A 17 66.39 13.61 -14.96
CA GLY A 17 66.99 12.30 -15.23
C GLY A 17 67.85 12.23 -16.50
N CYS A 18 68.34 11.02 -16.82
CA CYS A 18 68.84 10.60 -18.13
C CYS A 18 68.66 9.07 -18.30
N GLN A 19 68.65 8.60 -19.54
CA GLN A 19 68.56 7.17 -19.90
C GLN A 19 69.92 6.63 -20.37
N ALA A 20 70.18 5.34 -20.16
CA ALA A 20 70.84 4.43 -21.12
C ALA A 20 70.95 3.00 -20.58
N GLY A 21 70.96 2.00 -21.48
CA GLY A 21 71.46 0.64 -21.19
C GLY A 21 70.42 -0.41 -20.79
N GLY A 22 70.08 -1.31 -21.72
CA GLY A 22 69.56 -2.65 -21.41
C GLY A 22 70.69 -3.70 -21.49
N PRO A 23 70.43 -5.00 -21.76
CA PRO A 23 69.11 -5.65 -21.95
C PRO A 23 68.86 -6.81 -20.96
N ALA A 24 67.60 -7.25 -20.82
CA ALA A 24 67.25 -8.47 -20.08
C ALA A 24 66.06 -9.23 -20.72
N VAL A 25 66.11 -10.56 -20.63
CA VAL A 25 65.18 -11.52 -21.24
C VAL A 25 63.84 -11.60 -20.47
N ARG A 26 62.74 -11.94 -21.16
CA ARG A 26 61.41 -12.20 -20.56
C ARG A 26 61.48 -13.30 -19.47
N PRO A 27 60.69 -13.16 -18.39
CA PRO A 27 59.39 -13.87 -18.36
C PRO A 27 58.17 -12.96 -18.52
N ALA A 28 56.96 -13.53 -18.44
CA ALA A 28 55.70 -12.84 -18.71
C ALA A 28 55.14 -12.05 -17.49
N PRO A 29 54.54 -10.87 -17.71
CA PRO A 29 53.75 -10.19 -16.68
C PRO A 29 52.33 -10.78 -16.60
N SER A 30 51.83 -10.97 -15.37
CA SER A 30 50.43 -11.23 -15.08
C SER A 30 49.60 -9.97 -15.37
N GLY A 31 48.82 -9.99 -16.46
CA GLY A 31 47.86 -8.93 -16.76
C GLY A 31 46.72 -8.92 -15.72
N PRO A 32 46.29 -7.75 -15.20
CA PRO A 32 45.15 -7.69 -14.30
C PRO A 32 43.88 -8.03 -15.08
N THR A 33 43.25 -9.15 -14.77
CA THR A 33 41.95 -9.54 -15.35
C THR A 33 40.85 -8.65 -14.80
N SER A 34 40.68 -7.47 -15.39
CA SER A 34 39.49 -6.64 -15.23
C SER A 34 38.30 -7.32 -15.93
N SER A 35 37.81 -8.41 -15.34
CA SER A 35 36.58 -9.06 -15.76
C SER A 35 35.42 -8.12 -15.46
N THR A 36 35.06 -7.30 -16.45
CA THR A 36 33.79 -6.58 -16.48
C THR A 36 32.69 -7.56 -16.10
N PRO A 37 31.90 -7.32 -15.03
CA PRO A 37 30.76 -8.17 -14.74
C PRO A 37 29.86 -8.16 -15.97
N ALA A 38 29.68 -9.32 -16.60
CA ALA A 38 28.71 -9.42 -17.68
C ALA A 38 27.38 -8.91 -17.13
N HIS A 39 26.76 -7.95 -17.82
CA HIS A 39 25.38 -7.60 -17.54
C HIS A 39 24.56 -8.86 -17.83
N HIS A 40 24.24 -9.62 -16.78
CA HIS A 40 23.14 -10.56 -16.81
C HIS A 40 21.93 -9.76 -17.27
N GLU A 41 21.47 -10.04 -18.48
CA GLU A 41 20.17 -9.59 -18.93
C GLU A 41 19.17 -10.02 -17.85
N SER A 42 18.45 -9.04 -17.30
CA SER A 42 17.43 -9.30 -16.29
C SER A 42 16.46 -10.30 -16.89
N SER A 43 16.42 -11.52 -16.35
CA SER A 43 15.53 -12.57 -16.86
C SER A 43 14.13 -12.00 -16.87
N ALA A 44 13.54 -11.95 -18.08
CA ALA A 44 12.38 -11.11 -18.36
C ALA A 44 11.29 -11.37 -17.32
N ALA A 45 11.08 -10.40 -16.42
CA ALA A 45 10.38 -10.66 -15.17
C ALA A 45 9.00 -11.25 -15.45
N ALA A 46 8.81 -12.51 -15.04
CA ALA A 46 7.74 -13.40 -15.47
C ALA A 46 6.40 -12.68 -15.47
N THR A 47 5.65 -12.80 -16.56
CA THR A 47 4.34 -12.16 -16.64
C THR A 47 3.38 -12.86 -15.67
N PRO A 48 2.31 -12.17 -15.21
CA PRO A 48 1.27 -12.85 -14.44
C PRO A 48 0.65 -14.04 -15.19
N VAL A 49 0.71 -14.11 -16.53
CA VAL A 49 0.29 -15.31 -17.27
C VAL A 49 1.22 -16.50 -16.96
N ASP A 50 2.53 -16.31 -17.02
CA ASP A 50 3.54 -17.36 -16.78
C ASP A 50 3.51 -17.89 -15.33
N GLU A 51 3.25 -16.99 -14.38
CA GLU A 51 3.19 -17.30 -12.95
C GLU A 51 1.84 -17.93 -12.55
N ASN A 52 0.72 -17.47 -13.11
CA ASN A 52 -0.59 -18.07 -12.81
C ASN A 52 -0.84 -19.40 -13.55
N ALA A 53 0.00 -19.75 -14.54
CA ALA A 53 0.08 -21.10 -15.09
C ALA A 53 0.74 -22.12 -14.12
N LYS A 54 1.34 -21.68 -13.01
CA LYS A 54 1.90 -22.58 -11.98
C LYS A 54 0.79 -23.09 -11.04
N PRO A 55 0.90 -24.32 -10.50
CA PRO A 55 -0.13 -24.89 -9.61
C PRO A 55 -0.42 -24.02 -8.38
N GLY A 56 -1.69 -23.66 -8.21
CA GLY A 56 -2.20 -22.97 -7.03
C GLY A 56 -2.56 -23.92 -5.89
N THR A 57 -2.90 -23.36 -4.74
CA THR A 57 -3.48 -24.11 -3.60
C THR A 57 -4.39 -23.23 -2.76
N THR A 58 -5.30 -23.85 -2.01
CA THR A 58 -6.12 -23.19 -0.96
C THR A 58 -5.53 -23.37 0.45
N ALA A 59 -4.43 -24.13 0.60
CA ALA A 59 -3.80 -24.49 1.88
C ALA A 59 -3.12 -23.33 2.62
N TRP A 60 -3.26 -22.10 2.11
CA TRP A 60 -2.95 -20.84 2.78
C TRP A 60 -4.07 -20.37 3.72
N ARG A 61 -5.28 -20.95 3.65
CA ARG A 61 -6.43 -20.52 4.47
C ARG A 61 -6.39 -21.15 5.87
N ILE A 62 -6.07 -20.34 6.87
CA ILE A 62 -6.32 -20.68 8.29
C ILE A 62 -7.84 -20.79 8.51
N SER A 63 -8.25 -21.73 9.37
CA SER A 63 -9.62 -21.85 9.87
C SER A 63 -9.68 -21.45 11.34
N ASP A 64 -10.77 -20.86 11.81
CA ASP A 64 -10.87 -20.21 13.13
C ASP A 64 -10.42 -21.10 14.31
N ARG A 65 -10.74 -22.40 14.27
CA ARG A 65 -10.27 -23.39 15.28
C ARG A 65 -8.74 -23.46 15.39
N LEU A 66 -8.04 -23.30 14.27
CA LEU A 66 -6.58 -23.33 14.17
C LEU A 66 -5.94 -21.96 14.44
N LEU A 67 -6.71 -20.87 14.47
CA LEU A 67 -6.13 -19.55 14.73
C LEU A 67 -5.48 -19.49 16.13
N ALA A 68 -4.24 -19.04 16.18
CA ALA A 68 -3.47 -18.93 17.41
C ALA A 68 -3.77 -17.65 18.20
N GLY A 69 -3.71 -17.74 19.54
CA GLY A 69 -3.74 -16.60 20.44
C GLY A 69 -2.59 -15.60 20.19
N PRO A 70 -2.74 -14.31 20.55
CA PRO A 70 -1.79 -13.25 20.17
C PRO A 70 -0.38 -13.39 20.77
N LEU A 71 -0.20 -14.23 21.79
CA LEU A 71 1.08 -14.60 22.40
C LEU A 71 1.39 -16.11 22.28
N GLU A 72 0.46 -16.91 21.74
CA GLU A 72 0.61 -18.37 21.58
C GLU A 72 1.49 -18.71 20.38
N LEU A 73 1.18 -18.12 19.23
CA LEU A 73 2.00 -18.11 18.02
C LEU A 73 1.75 -16.78 17.29
N ALA A 74 2.79 -15.95 17.19
CA ALA A 74 2.74 -14.66 16.52
C ALA A 74 4.13 -14.25 16.03
N GLY A 75 4.18 -13.42 14.98
CA GLY A 75 5.47 -12.96 14.44
C GLY A 75 5.38 -11.71 13.57
N TYR A 76 6.56 -11.19 13.21
CA TYR A 76 6.75 -10.05 12.32
C TYR A 76 8.11 -10.13 11.60
N ALA A 77 8.28 -9.36 10.52
CA ALA A 77 9.54 -9.24 9.79
C ALA A 77 10.22 -7.89 10.07
N ASP A 78 11.56 -7.82 9.98
CA ASP A 78 12.33 -6.57 10.14
C ASP A 78 12.14 -5.54 9.01
N ARG A 79 11.32 -5.86 8.01
CA ARG A 79 10.95 -5.00 6.89
C ARG A 79 9.58 -5.38 6.34
N VAL A 80 8.87 -4.41 5.75
CA VAL A 80 7.57 -4.65 5.10
C VAL A 80 7.72 -5.16 3.67
N SER A 81 8.85 -4.87 3.01
CA SER A 81 9.13 -5.29 1.65
C SER A 81 10.60 -5.67 1.41
N VAL A 82 10.83 -6.47 0.37
CA VAL A 82 12.14 -6.94 -0.12
C VAL A 82 12.12 -7.03 -1.64
N ARG A 83 13.25 -6.85 -2.33
CA ARG A 83 13.38 -7.30 -3.72
C ARG A 83 13.56 -8.82 -3.77
N SER A 84 13.37 -9.44 -4.93
CA SER A 84 13.68 -10.87 -5.10
C SER A 84 15.15 -11.15 -4.75
N GLY A 85 15.43 -12.28 -4.12
CA GLY A 85 16.76 -12.62 -3.58
C GLY A 85 17.17 -11.86 -2.30
N GLN A 86 16.53 -10.74 -1.93
CA GLN A 86 16.83 -10.06 -0.66
C GLN A 86 16.17 -10.78 0.52
N SER A 87 16.99 -11.36 1.39
CA SER A 87 16.54 -12.00 2.62
C SER A 87 16.05 -11.00 3.68
N PHE A 88 15.17 -11.46 4.56
CA PHE A 88 14.67 -10.72 5.72
C PHE A 88 14.74 -11.59 6.99
N ARG A 89 14.75 -10.96 8.17
CA ARG A 89 14.69 -11.68 9.45
C ARG A 89 13.25 -11.78 9.90
N LEU A 90 12.84 -12.97 10.36
CA LEU A 90 11.52 -13.23 10.92
C LEU A 90 11.64 -13.49 12.42
N PHE A 91 10.81 -12.80 13.20
CA PHE A 91 10.77 -12.80 14.65
C PHE A 91 9.47 -13.47 15.06
N VAL A 92 9.54 -14.60 15.78
CA VAL A 92 8.38 -15.40 16.17
C VAL A 92 8.44 -15.73 17.65
N THR A 93 7.31 -15.56 18.34
CA THR A 93 7.03 -16.23 19.62
C THR A 93 6.23 -17.49 19.35
N SER A 94 6.56 -18.58 20.04
CA SER A 94 5.75 -19.79 20.08
C SER A 94 5.81 -20.42 21.47
N THR A 95 4.69 -20.44 22.18
CA THR A 95 4.49 -21.32 23.34
C THR A 95 3.98 -22.70 22.91
N ALA A 96 3.48 -22.82 21.68
CA ALA A 96 2.90 -24.01 21.06
C ALA A 96 3.94 -25.04 20.53
N GLY A 97 5.17 -25.00 21.04
CA GLY A 97 6.28 -25.85 20.59
C GLY A 97 6.90 -25.40 19.26
N ALA A 98 7.66 -26.31 18.63
CA ALA A 98 8.30 -26.07 17.34
C ALA A 98 7.29 -25.71 16.24
N PHE A 99 7.72 -24.92 15.25
CA PHE A 99 6.85 -24.44 14.18
C PHE A 99 7.51 -24.52 12.80
N THR A 100 6.68 -24.46 11.76
CA THR A 100 7.10 -24.36 10.36
C THR A 100 6.51 -23.09 9.74
N ILE A 101 7.12 -22.62 8.66
CA ILE A 101 6.67 -21.47 7.88
C ILE A 101 6.39 -21.95 6.46
N ARG A 102 5.23 -21.61 5.92
CA ARG A 102 4.86 -21.83 4.51
C ARG A 102 4.64 -20.47 3.86
N ALA A 103 5.46 -20.12 2.86
CA ALA A 103 5.37 -18.85 2.15
C ALA A 103 4.49 -18.99 0.91
N PHE A 104 3.38 -18.26 0.88
CA PHE A 104 2.42 -18.27 -0.22
C PHE A 104 2.41 -16.92 -0.96
N ARG A 105 2.70 -16.91 -2.26
CA ARG A 105 2.49 -15.74 -3.13
C ARG A 105 1.00 -15.63 -3.45
N LEU A 106 0.36 -14.51 -3.11
CA LEU A 106 -1.03 -14.25 -3.48
C LEU A 106 -1.16 -14.01 -5.00
N GLY A 107 -2.27 -14.43 -5.59
CA GLY A 107 -2.51 -14.35 -7.04
C GLY A 107 -3.66 -15.25 -7.48
N TRP A 108 -3.96 -15.33 -8.77
CA TRP A 108 -5.15 -16.04 -9.27
C TRP A 108 -5.01 -17.57 -9.17
N TYR A 109 -4.01 -18.15 -9.83
CA TYR A 109 -3.70 -19.59 -9.93
C TYR A 109 -4.95 -20.47 -10.11
N GLY A 110 -5.69 -20.25 -11.19
CA GLY A 110 -6.94 -20.99 -11.49
C GLY A 110 -8.07 -20.76 -10.48
N GLY A 111 -8.02 -19.69 -9.67
CA GLY A 111 -8.98 -19.41 -8.59
C GLY A 111 -8.56 -19.95 -7.21
N SER A 112 -7.43 -20.66 -7.11
CA SER A 112 -6.93 -21.17 -5.83
C SER A 112 -6.56 -20.05 -4.84
N GLY A 113 -6.10 -18.91 -5.37
CA GLY A 113 -5.89 -17.67 -4.64
C GLY A 113 -4.49 -17.43 -4.09
N ALA A 114 -3.62 -18.45 -4.09
CA ALA A 114 -2.18 -18.34 -3.82
C ALA A 114 -1.40 -19.55 -4.36
N ARG A 115 -0.07 -19.43 -4.47
CA ARG A 115 0.88 -20.52 -4.73
C ARG A 115 1.88 -20.66 -3.59
N LEU A 116 2.13 -21.89 -3.14
CA LEU A 116 3.21 -22.19 -2.18
C LEU A 116 4.56 -22.09 -2.89
N LEU A 117 5.47 -21.23 -2.40
CA LEU A 117 6.82 -21.08 -2.96
C LEU A 117 7.87 -21.82 -2.15
N TRP A 118 7.72 -21.81 -0.82
CA TRP A 118 8.77 -22.23 0.11
C TRP A 118 8.19 -22.72 1.42
N THR A 119 8.84 -23.73 2.00
CA THR A 119 8.54 -24.26 3.33
C THR A 119 9.84 -24.30 4.13
N SER A 120 9.82 -23.79 5.36
CA SER A 120 10.99 -23.87 6.25
C SER A 120 11.20 -25.29 6.79
N PRO A 121 12.42 -25.65 7.20
CA PRO A 121 12.63 -26.68 8.21
C PRO A 121 11.83 -26.36 9.50
N ALA A 122 11.68 -27.35 10.38
CA ALA A 122 11.11 -27.11 11.71
C ALA A 122 12.01 -26.17 12.52
N VAL A 123 11.47 -25.03 12.97
CA VAL A 123 12.15 -24.03 13.80
C VAL A 123 11.80 -24.32 15.27
N PRO A 124 12.79 -24.43 16.17
CA PRO A 124 12.53 -24.56 17.60
C PRO A 124 11.74 -23.37 18.13
N GLY A 125 10.54 -23.64 18.64
CA GLY A 125 9.65 -22.64 19.24
C GLY A 125 10.19 -22.14 20.57
N ARG A 126 10.01 -20.85 20.83
CA ARG A 126 10.49 -20.18 22.03
C ARG A 126 9.44 -19.14 22.45
N PRO A 127 9.03 -19.07 23.72
CA PRO A 127 8.41 -17.88 24.26
C PRO A 127 9.39 -16.71 24.14
N GLN A 128 8.96 -15.62 23.52
CA GLN A 128 9.74 -14.38 23.47
C GLN A 128 9.31 -13.43 24.62
N PRO A 129 10.10 -12.39 24.96
CA PRO A 129 9.73 -11.41 25.98
C PRO A 129 8.36 -10.76 25.72
N ALA A 130 7.68 -10.40 26.81
CA ALA A 130 6.45 -9.60 26.73
C ALA A 130 6.69 -8.27 25.98
N PRO A 131 5.68 -7.73 25.27
CA PRO A 131 5.83 -6.46 24.57
C PRO A 131 6.11 -5.30 25.53
N THR A 132 6.94 -4.37 25.08
CA THR A 132 7.21 -3.12 25.80
C THR A 132 6.17 -2.09 25.39
N VAL A 133 5.54 -1.46 26.38
CA VAL A 133 4.69 -0.28 26.20
C VAL A 133 5.48 0.93 26.69
N ALA A 134 5.86 1.81 25.77
CA ALA A 134 6.58 3.04 26.10
C ALA A 134 5.65 4.11 26.71
N ALA A 135 6.22 5.19 27.26
CA ALA A 135 5.45 6.25 27.94
C ALA A 135 4.48 7.02 27.01
N ASP A 136 4.77 7.04 25.70
CA ASP A 136 3.89 7.54 24.62
C ASP A 136 2.85 6.49 24.16
N ARG A 137 2.76 5.37 24.88
CA ARG A 137 1.92 4.20 24.63
C ARG A 137 2.30 3.41 23.37
N MET A 138 3.44 3.68 22.76
CA MET A 138 3.91 2.87 21.63
C MET A 138 4.19 1.43 22.10
N VAL A 139 3.56 0.47 21.43
CA VAL A 139 3.89 -0.96 21.58
C VAL A 139 5.05 -1.29 20.65
N SER A 140 6.06 -1.95 21.19
CA SER A 140 7.15 -2.59 20.44
C SER A 140 7.55 -3.92 21.07
N THR A 141 8.41 -4.67 20.38
CA THR A 141 9.01 -5.90 20.93
C THR A 141 10.52 -5.88 20.78
N HIS A 142 11.21 -6.56 21.69
CA HIS A 142 12.66 -6.77 21.68
C HIS A 142 12.97 -8.26 21.49
N TRP A 143 12.25 -8.89 20.56
CA TRP A 143 12.35 -10.32 20.27
C TRP A 143 13.67 -10.64 19.55
N GLN A 144 14.18 -11.85 19.75
CA GLN A 144 15.32 -12.36 19.00
C GLN A 144 14.84 -12.98 17.67
N PRO A 145 15.59 -12.81 16.55
CA PRO A 145 15.19 -13.37 15.27
C PRO A 145 15.19 -14.90 15.33
N SER A 146 14.10 -15.51 14.87
CA SER A 146 13.94 -16.97 14.90
C SER A 146 14.64 -17.65 13.72
N LEU A 147 14.71 -16.96 12.58
CA LEU A 147 15.44 -17.34 11.37
C LEU A 147 15.58 -16.16 10.40
N THR A 148 16.41 -16.34 9.38
CA THR A 148 16.44 -15.52 8.17
C THR A 148 15.73 -16.27 7.05
N VAL A 149 14.82 -15.60 6.33
CA VAL A 149 14.07 -16.17 5.20
C VAL A 149 14.68 -15.67 3.88
N PRO A 150 15.17 -16.56 3.00
CA PRO A 150 15.65 -16.20 1.67
C PRO A 150 14.50 -16.09 0.66
N THR A 151 14.61 -15.15 -0.28
CA THR A 151 13.60 -14.90 -1.32
C THR A 151 14.13 -15.14 -2.74
N THR A 152 15.23 -15.89 -2.88
CA THR A 152 15.81 -16.25 -4.18
C THR A 152 14.80 -16.98 -5.04
N GLY A 153 14.52 -16.46 -6.24
CA GLY A 153 13.54 -17.02 -7.16
C GLY A 153 12.07 -16.75 -6.79
N TRP A 154 11.78 -15.93 -5.78
CA TRP A 154 10.41 -15.50 -5.46
C TRP A 154 10.00 -14.36 -6.43
N PRO A 155 8.92 -14.50 -7.22
CA PRO A 155 8.41 -13.42 -8.06
C PRO A 155 7.87 -12.26 -7.23
N ALA A 156 7.79 -11.06 -7.81
CA ALA A 156 7.17 -9.91 -7.15
C ALA A 156 5.68 -10.18 -6.84
N GLY A 157 5.18 -9.70 -5.70
CA GLY A 157 3.83 -9.99 -5.19
C GLY A 157 3.68 -9.73 -3.71
N ALA A 158 2.44 -9.73 -3.21
CA ALA A 158 2.15 -9.80 -1.79
C ALA A 158 2.18 -11.27 -1.31
N TYR A 159 2.77 -11.52 -0.13
CA TYR A 159 2.97 -12.86 0.42
C TYR A 159 2.34 -13.02 1.80
N LEU A 160 1.83 -14.22 2.05
CA LEU A 160 1.48 -14.71 3.38
C LEU A 160 2.53 -15.73 3.84
N LEU A 161 3.24 -15.43 4.92
CA LEU A 161 4.04 -16.40 5.65
C LEU A 161 3.13 -17.04 6.70
N LEU A 162 2.58 -18.21 6.39
CA LEU A 162 1.76 -18.96 7.33
C LEU A 162 2.70 -19.70 8.29
N LEU A 163 2.71 -19.27 9.55
CA LEU A 163 3.31 -19.96 10.69
C LEU A 163 2.38 -21.11 11.10
N ARG A 164 2.90 -22.32 11.31
CA ARG A 164 2.16 -23.46 11.85
C ARG A 164 2.96 -24.16 12.95
N ALA A 165 2.45 -24.14 14.18
CA ALA A 165 3.06 -24.79 15.35
C ALA A 165 2.73 -26.30 15.43
N ALA A 166 3.46 -27.02 16.28
CA ALA A 166 3.34 -28.47 16.47
C ALA A 166 1.95 -28.90 16.97
N ASN A 167 1.28 -28.09 17.80
CA ASN A 167 -0.11 -28.32 18.21
C ASN A 167 -1.15 -28.05 17.09
N GLY A 168 -0.69 -27.70 15.88
CA GLY A 168 -1.52 -27.42 14.71
C GLY A 168 -2.06 -25.99 14.62
N LYS A 169 -1.74 -25.10 15.58
CA LYS A 169 -2.13 -23.69 15.55
C LYS A 169 -1.38 -22.89 14.49
N GLU A 170 -2.05 -21.87 13.95
CA GLU A 170 -1.59 -21.11 12.79
C GLU A 170 -1.75 -19.59 12.95
N LYS A 171 -0.87 -18.84 12.28
CA LYS A 171 -0.86 -17.37 12.21
C LYS A 171 -0.22 -16.90 10.90
N TYR A 172 -0.55 -15.72 10.40
CA TYR A 172 0.14 -15.11 9.27
C TYR A 172 1.21 -14.11 9.70
N VAL A 173 2.21 -13.90 8.84
CA VAL A 173 2.99 -12.66 8.74
C VAL A 173 3.00 -12.22 7.28
N PRO A 174 2.51 -11.01 6.95
CA PRO A 174 2.51 -10.49 5.58
C PRO A 174 3.87 -9.86 5.23
N ILE A 175 4.27 -9.99 3.97
CA ILE A 175 5.43 -9.27 3.41
C ILE A 175 5.26 -9.08 1.89
N THR A 176 5.78 -7.98 1.34
CA THR A 176 5.72 -7.72 -0.10
C THR A 176 7.07 -8.00 -0.76
N VAL A 177 7.13 -8.91 -1.74
CA VAL A 177 8.27 -8.95 -2.65
C VAL A 177 8.04 -7.85 -3.69
N ARG A 178 8.70 -6.71 -3.50
CA ARG A 178 8.53 -5.53 -4.35
C ARG A 178 9.25 -5.72 -5.70
N SER A 179 8.68 -5.13 -6.74
CA SER A 179 9.26 -5.16 -8.09
C SER A 179 10.50 -4.26 -8.20
N ASP A 180 11.50 -4.69 -8.97
CA ASP A 180 12.70 -3.88 -9.25
C ASP A 180 12.43 -2.67 -10.15
N SER A 181 11.36 -2.70 -10.94
CA SER A 181 10.88 -1.55 -11.70
C SER A 181 9.38 -1.60 -11.94
N ALA A 182 8.71 -0.46 -11.76
CA ALA A 182 7.32 -0.25 -12.15
C ALA A 182 7.14 -0.02 -13.67
N ARG A 183 8.22 0.07 -14.46
CA ARG A 183 8.16 0.46 -15.88
C ARG A 183 7.23 -0.46 -16.68
N GLY A 184 6.27 0.15 -17.37
CA GLY A 184 5.31 -0.54 -18.22
C GLY A 184 4.24 -1.35 -17.46
N ALA A 185 4.19 -1.27 -16.13
CA ALA A 185 3.30 -2.08 -15.29
C ALA A 185 2.13 -1.27 -14.70
N VAL A 186 1.05 -1.96 -14.36
CA VAL A 186 0.04 -1.50 -13.38
C VAL A 186 0.56 -1.87 -12.00
N VAL A 187 0.77 -0.86 -11.14
CA VAL A 187 1.38 -1.04 -9.82
C VAL A 187 0.30 -1.20 -8.75
N ILE A 188 0.34 -2.31 -8.04
CA ILE A 188 -0.42 -2.55 -6.80
C ILE A 188 0.42 -2.03 -5.62
N VAL A 189 -0.22 -1.30 -4.71
CA VAL A 189 0.44 -0.70 -3.53
C VAL A 189 -0.20 -1.22 -2.25
N ASP A 190 0.50 -2.10 -1.54
CA ASP A 190 0.04 -2.69 -0.29
C ASP A 190 0.04 -1.62 0.83
N ALA A 191 -1.12 -1.40 1.47
CA ALA A 191 -1.39 -0.25 2.35
C ALA A 191 -0.87 -0.43 3.79
N VAL A 192 0.40 -0.83 3.92
CA VAL A 192 1.01 -1.25 5.19
C VAL A 192 1.00 -0.19 6.30
N ASN A 193 0.87 1.10 5.95
CA ASN A 193 0.64 2.17 6.92
C ASN A 193 -0.71 2.04 7.62
N THR A 194 -1.79 1.82 6.86
CA THR A 194 -3.13 1.55 7.43
C THR A 194 -3.10 0.32 8.32
N TYR A 195 -2.37 -0.73 7.92
CA TYR A 195 -2.27 -1.95 8.72
C TYR A 195 -1.74 -1.63 10.13
N GLN A 196 -0.62 -0.90 10.25
CA GLN A 196 -0.05 -0.56 11.55
C GLN A 196 -0.85 0.48 12.32
N ALA A 197 -1.47 1.44 11.61
CA ALA A 197 -2.30 2.46 12.23
C ALA A 197 -3.53 1.88 12.96
N TYR A 198 -4.10 0.79 12.44
CA TYR A 198 -5.20 0.05 13.06
C TYR A 198 -4.77 -1.15 13.93
N ASN A 199 -3.53 -1.65 13.77
CA ASN A 199 -3.03 -2.83 14.50
C ASN A 199 -3.10 -2.64 16.02
N GLN A 200 -3.98 -3.40 16.66
CA GLN A 200 -4.24 -3.38 18.10
C GLN A 200 -3.38 -4.38 18.88
N TRP A 201 -2.42 -5.07 18.25
CA TRP A 201 -1.57 -6.05 18.95
C TRP A 201 -0.77 -5.36 20.07
N GLY A 202 -0.85 -5.93 21.29
CA GLY A 202 -0.33 -5.32 22.51
C GLY A 202 -1.23 -4.25 23.15
N GLY A 203 -2.45 -4.05 22.65
CA GLY A 203 -3.49 -3.24 23.30
C GLY A 203 -3.54 -1.76 22.88
N TYR A 204 -2.72 -1.33 21.91
CA TYR A 204 -2.69 0.05 21.42
C TYR A 204 -2.53 0.15 19.89
N SER A 205 -3.21 1.13 19.30
CA SER A 205 -3.11 1.57 17.89
C SER A 205 -3.22 3.09 17.79
N LEU A 206 -3.28 3.64 16.57
CA LEU A 206 -3.61 5.06 16.33
C LEU A 206 -5.11 5.37 16.41
N TYR A 207 -5.94 4.40 16.83
CA TYR A 207 -7.37 4.59 17.07
C TYR A 207 -7.82 4.20 18.47
N ASN A 208 -7.26 3.15 19.08
CA ASN A 208 -7.72 2.62 20.37
C ASN A 208 -6.55 2.34 21.33
N GLY A 209 -6.73 2.65 22.61
CA GLY A 209 -5.97 2.03 23.71
C GLY A 209 -6.85 1.12 24.57
N PRO A 210 -6.45 0.86 25.83
CA PRO A 210 -7.26 0.18 26.83
C PRO A 210 -8.67 0.75 26.91
N GLY A 211 -9.67 -0.14 27.04
CA GLY A 211 -11.09 0.21 27.01
C GLY A 211 -11.65 0.59 25.62
N ASN A 212 -10.91 0.32 24.54
CA ASN A 212 -11.25 0.73 23.16
C ASN A 212 -11.49 2.25 23.04
N SER A 213 -10.68 3.05 23.74
CA SER A 213 -10.85 4.51 23.79
C SER A 213 -9.85 5.24 22.90
N PHE A 214 -10.35 6.21 22.15
CA PHE A 214 -9.53 7.13 21.35
C PHE A 214 -8.69 8.08 22.22
N ALA A 215 -9.08 8.33 23.48
CA ALA A 215 -8.29 9.12 24.42
C ALA A 215 -7.09 8.33 24.98
N THR A 216 -7.18 7.00 25.04
CA THR A 216 -6.12 6.09 25.51
C THR A 216 -5.24 5.54 24.38
N ARG A 217 -5.49 5.89 23.12
CA ARG A 217 -4.68 5.52 21.93
C ARG A 217 -3.20 5.90 22.06
N SER A 218 -2.35 5.32 21.22
CA SER A 218 -1.00 5.84 20.99
C SER A 218 -0.96 6.81 19.79
N HIS A 219 0.10 7.62 19.72
CA HIS A 219 0.42 8.47 18.57
C HIS A 219 1.57 7.90 17.71
N ARG A 220 2.21 6.81 18.16
CA ARG A 220 3.34 6.14 17.50
C ARG A 220 3.12 4.63 17.51
N VAL A 221 3.18 3.98 16.35
CA VAL A 221 3.00 2.53 16.22
C VAL A 221 4.20 1.91 15.49
N SER A 222 4.79 0.88 16.09
CA SER A 222 5.96 0.22 15.52
C SER A 222 5.57 -0.87 14.53
N PHE A 223 6.41 -1.09 13.51
CA PHE A 223 6.43 -2.30 12.68
C PHE A 223 7.18 -3.46 13.36
N ASP A 224 7.85 -3.23 14.49
CA ASP A 224 8.62 -4.22 15.27
C ASP A 224 7.74 -4.96 16.29
N ARG A 225 6.55 -5.36 15.84
CA ARG A 225 5.55 -6.15 16.58
C ARG A 225 4.69 -6.93 15.59
N PRO A 226 4.08 -8.06 16.00
CA PRO A 226 3.07 -8.74 15.20
C PRO A 226 1.86 -7.86 14.87
N TYR A 227 1.09 -8.29 13.86
CA TYR A 227 -0.26 -7.79 13.63
C TYR A 227 -1.29 -8.57 14.47
N ASP A 228 -2.44 -7.95 14.72
CA ASP A 228 -3.56 -8.55 15.46
C ASP A 228 -4.37 -9.57 14.62
N ARG A 229 -5.47 -10.07 15.20
CA ARG A 229 -6.42 -11.01 14.57
C ARG A 229 -5.70 -12.26 14.03
N ASP A 230 -5.67 -12.43 12.72
CA ASP A 230 -5.01 -13.54 12.00
C ASP A 230 -3.54 -13.24 11.64
N GLY A 231 -3.10 -12.00 11.77
CA GLY A 231 -1.77 -11.51 11.39
C GLY A 231 -1.71 -10.82 10.01
N ALA A 232 -2.74 -10.93 9.16
CA ALA A 232 -2.76 -10.37 7.79
C ALA A 232 -4.15 -9.82 7.38
N HIS A 233 -4.96 -9.41 8.35
CA HIS A 233 -6.38 -9.10 8.18
C HIS A 233 -6.69 -8.11 7.05
N PHE A 234 -5.98 -6.97 7.00
CA PHE A 234 -6.15 -5.95 5.97
C PHE A 234 -5.84 -6.48 4.56
N LEU A 235 -4.66 -7.11 4.37
CA LEU A 235 -4.27 -7.76 3.12
C LEU A 235 -5.33 -8.79 2.68
N LEU A 236 -5.86 -9.59 3.61
CA LEU A 236 -6.86 -10.63 3.31
C LEU A 236 -8.25 -10.10 2.96
N GLN A 237 -8.66 -8.94 3.50
CA GLN A 237 -10.00 -8.39 3.29
C GLN A 237 -10.06 -7.30 2.21
N SER A 238 -9.14 -6.33 2.25
CA SER A 238 -9.20 -5.06 1.50
C SER A 238 -8.31 -5.03 0.26
N GLU A 239 -7.53 -6.09 0.00
CA GLU A 239 -6.50 -6.11 -1.06
C GLU A 239 -6.48 -7.40 -1.88
N ARG A 240 -6.41 -8.57 -1.22
CA ARG A 240 -6.41 -9.90 -1.85
C ARG A 240 -7.45 -10.07 -2.97
N PRO A 241 -8.70 -9.59 -2.85
CA PRO A 241 -9.70 -9.76 -3.92
C PRO A 241 -9.31 -9.01 -5.20
N LEU A 242 -8.68 -7.84 -5.10
CA LEU A 242 -8.13 -7.12 -6.25
C LEU A 242 -6.89 -7.82 -6.78
N ILE A 243 -5.94 -8.22 -5.91
CA ILE A 243 -4.71 -8.93 -6.31
C ILE A 243 -5.06 -10.16 -7.17
N GLN A 244 -6.07 -10.94 -6.76
CA GLN A 244 -6.55 -12.11 -7.50
C GLN A 244 -7.19 -11.74 -8.86
N LEU A 245 -7.94 -10.64 -8.94
CA LEU A 245 -8.57 -10.18 -10.19
C LEU A 245 -7.56 -9.54 -11.16
N ALA A 246 -6.58 -8.80 -10.64
CA ALA A 246 -5.51 -8.17 -11.40
C ALA A 246 -4.59 -9.23 -12.01
N GLU A 247 -4.18 -10.22 -11.23
CA GLU A 247 -3.37 -11.35 -11.69
C GLU A 247 -4.10 -12.18 -12.77
N HIS A 248 -5.42 -12.37 -12.63
CA HIS A 248 -6.25 -13.00 -13.65
C HIS A 248 -6.33 -12.20 -14.97
N SER A 249 -6.18 -10.86 -14.93
CA SER A 249 -6.29 -10.01 -16.13
C SER A 249 -5.13 -10.14 -17.12
N GLY A 250 -4.02 -10.77 -16.73
CA GLY A 250 -2.85 -11.02 -17.58
C GLY A 250 -1.98 -9.80 -17.91
N VAL A 251 -2.36 -8.58 -17.48
CA VAL A 251 -1.54 -7.38 -17.69
C VAL A 251 -0.23 -7.46 -16.91
N ARG A 252 0.80 -6.72 -17.33
CA ARG A 252 2.05 -6.59 -16.55
C ARG A 252 1.76 -5.89 -15.22
N LEU A 253 1.91 -6.61 -14.11
CA LEU A 253 1.80 -6.08 -12.76
C LEU A 253 3.17 -5.74 -12.15
N ALA A 254 3.15 -4.84 -11.17
CA ALA A 254 4.26 -4.59 -10.25
C ALA A 254 3.70 -4.37 -8.84
N TYR A 255 4.54 -4.60 -7.83
CA TYR A 255 4.15 -4.52 -6.41
C TYR A 255 5.08 -3.60 -5.63
N LEU A 256 4.51 -2.74 -4.79
CA LEU A 256 5.18 -1.82 -3.87
C LEU A 256 4.39 -1.74 -2.56
N THR A 257 4.97 -1.10 -1.53
CA THR A 257 4.25 -0.71 -0.31
C THR A 257 4.17 0.81 -0.15
N SER A 258 3.34 1.29 0.78
CA SER A 258 3.34 2.70 1.22
C SER A 258 4.68 3.18 1.81
N VAL A 259 5.58 2.28 2.23
CA VAL A 259 6.98 2.60 2.62
C VAL A 259 7.87 2.77 1.38
N ASP A 260 7.68 1.97 0.35
CA ASP A 260 8.45 2.09 -0.91
C ASP A 260 8.18 3.42 -1.62
N LEU A 261 6.91 3.82 -1.76
CA LEU A 261 6.52 5.12 -2.35
C LEU A 261 7.12 6.33 -1.62
N ALA A 262 7.39 6.19 -0.33
CA ALA A 262 7.92 7.26 0.51
C ALA A 262 9.45 7.31 0.55
N THR A 263 10.12 6.20 0.22
CA THR A 263 11.58 6.06 0.31
C THR A 263 12.28 6.12 -1.04
N ASP A 264 11.57 5.88 -2.14
CA ASP A 264 12.06 6.04 -3.51
C ASP A 264 11.16 7.01 -4.32
N PRO A 265 11.58 8.29 -4.49
CA PRO A 265 10.89 9.29 -5.31
C PRO A 265 10.84 9.00 -6.83
N ALA A 266 11.34 7.84 -7.26
CA ALA A 266 11.26 7.30 -8.60
C ALA A 266 10.58 5.91 -8.66
N ALA A 267 10.00 5.39 -7.56
CA ALA A 267 9.40 4.06 -7.49
C ALA A 267 8.34 3.78 -8.58
N LEU A 268 7.61 4.83 -9.01
CA LEU A 268 6.58 4.78 -10.07
C LEU A 268 7.09 5.24 -11.45
N ALA A 269 8.40 5.38 -11.67
CA ALA A 269 8.96 5.95 -12.89
C ALA A 269 8.65 5.09 -14.14
N GLY A 270 7.79 5.62 -15.02
CA GLY A 270 7.34 4.94 -16.22
C GLY A 270 6.27 3.87 -15.97
N ALA A 271 5.60 3.89 -14.81
CA ALA A 271 4.42 3.09 -14.54
C ALA A 271 3.28 3.42 -15.52
N ARG A 272 2.46 2.42 -15.85
CA ARG A 272 1.20 2.62 -16.59
C ARG A 272 0.10 3.11 -15.66
N ALA A 273 0.06 2.58 -14.44
CA ALA A 273 -0.81 3.05 -13.39
C ALA A 273 -0.26 2.75 -11.98
N MET A 274 -0.82 3.42 -10.99
CA MET A 274 -0.78 3.04 -9.57
C MET A 274 -2.21 2.82 -9.06
N VAL A 275 -2.42 1.74 -8.30
CA VAL A 275 -3.71 1.37 -7.72
C VAL A 275 -3.61 1.42 -6.20
N SER A 276 -4.30 2.41 -5.62
CA SER A 276 -4.62 2.51 -4.20
C SER A 276 -5.74 1.54 -3.87
N LEU A 277 -5.58 0.81 -2.76
CA LEU A 277 -6.44 -0.29 -2.38
C LEU A 277 -7.56 0.16 -1.44
N GLY A 278 -8.32 -0.78 -0.87
CA GLY A 278 -9.66 -0.52 -0.34
C GLY A 278 -9.72 0.47 0.82
N HIS A 279 -8.63 0.58 1.60
CA HIS A 279 -8.50 1.52 2.71
C HIS A 279 -7.06 2.04 2.87
N ASP A 280 -6.66 2.98 2.02
CA ASP A 280 -5.31 3.57 2.04
C ASP A 280 -5.32 4.94 2.76
N GLU A 281 -5.70 4.93 4.04
CA GLU A 281 -5.98 6.13 4.86
C GLU A 281 -4.71 6.94 5.22
N TYR A 282 -3.52 6.31 5.31
CA TYR A 282 -2.33 6.88 5.99
C TYR A 282 -1.14 7.18 5.06
N TRP A 283 -1.02 8.44 4.63
CA TRP A 283 -0.06 8.87 3.62
C TRP A 283 1.02 9.81 4.14
N THR A 284 2.28 9.54 3.81
CA THR A 284 3.39 10.47 4.08
C THR A 284 3.49 11.56 3.01
N VAL A 285 4.17 12.67 3.35
CA VAL A 285 4.42 13.77 2.41
C VAL A 285 5.20 13.29 1.19
N ALA A 286 6.21 12.42 1.40
CA ALA A 286 7.01 11.84 0.34
C ALA A 286 6.19 10.92 -0.58
N ALA A 287 5.38 10.00 -0.03
CA ALA A 287 4.54 9.11 -0.83
C ALA A 287 3.54 9.87 -1.70
N ARG A 288 2.85 10.87 -1.13
CA ARG A 288 1.92 11.71 -1.89
C ARG A 288 2.63 12.51 -2.98
N ALA A 289 3.84 13.01 -2.71
CA ALA A 289 4.64 13.72 -3.72
C ALA A 289 5.08 12.80 -4.87
N ALA A 290 5.52 11.57 -4.57
CA ALA A 290 5.90 10.58 -5.58
C ALA A 290 4.71 10.20 -6.49
N VAL A 291 3.53 9.96 -5.92
CA VAL A 291 2.31 9.61 -6.67
C VAL A 291 1.79 10.79 -7.51
N THR A 292 1.79 12.01 -6.96
CA THR A 292 1.44 13.22 -7.74
C THR A 292 2.41 13.44 -8.90
N LYS A 293 3.73 13.33 -8.66
CA LYS A 293 4.76 13.40 -9.71
C LYS A 293 4.58 12.33 -10.79
N ALA A 294 4.17 11.11 -10.41
CA ALA A 294 3.90 10.03 -11.36
C ALA A 294 2.67 10.34 -12.25
N ARG A 295 1.57 10.83 -11.66
CA ARG A 295 0.37 11.31 -12.37
C ARG A 295 0.72 12.40 -13.37
N ASP A 296 1.47 13.39 -12.90
CA ASP A 296 1.85 14.57 -13.70
C ASP A 296 2.91 14.21 -14.78
N ALA A 297 3.50 13.01 -14.71
CA ALA A 297 4.35 12.39 -15.73
C ALA A 297 3.63 11.34 -16.62
N GLY A 298 2.33 11.10 -16.44
CA GLY A 298 1.52 10.23 -17.31
C GLY A 298 1.08 8.87 -16.73
N THR A 299 1.40 8.59 -15.47
CA THR A 299 0.92 7.37 -14.76
C THR A 299 -0.55 7.54 -14.36
N ASN A 300 -1.44 6.63 -14.76
CA ASN A 300 -2.83 6.68 -14.30
C ASN A 300 -2.95 6.39 -12.80
N LEU A 301 -3.97 6.90 -12.12
CA LEU A 301 -4.26 6.53 -10.72
C LEU A 301 -5.63 5.88 -10.60
N ALA A 302 -5.75 4.87 -9.75
CA ALA A 302 -7.01 4.25 -9.37
C ALA A 302 -7.13 4.20 -7.85
N PHE A 303 -8.19 4.76 -7.29
CA PHE A 303 -8.53 4.68 -5.86
C PHE A 303 -9.77 3.78 -5.71
N LEU A 304 -9.53 2.49 -5.43
CA LEU A 304 -10.56 1.45 -5.41
C LEU A 304 -11.11 1.20 -3.99
N GLY A 305 -11.42 2.30 -3.30
CA GLY A 305 -11.82 2.35 -1.90
C GLY A 305 -12.51 3.66 -1.55
N ALA A 306 -12.43 4.02 -0.27
CA ALA A 306 -12.79 5.34 0.25
C ALA A 306 -11.76 5.77 1.31
N ASN A 307 -11.91 6.98 1.85
CA ASN A 307 -11.09 7.57 2.91
C ASN A 307 -9.57 7.59 2.59
N ALA A 308 -9.23 7.51 1.30
CA ALA A 308 -7.85 7.44 0.84
C ALA A 308 -7.15 8.79 1.02
N VAL A 309 -5.87 8.76 1.41
CA VAL A 309 -5.04 9.96 1.62
C VAL A 309 -5.59 10.88 2.73
N TYR A 310 -6.35 10.37 3.70
CA TYR A 310 -7.01 11.19 4.73
C TYR A 310 -6.08 11.65 5.85
N TRP A 311 -5.27 10.78 6.45
CA TRP A 311 -4.30 11.16 7.48
C TRP A 311 -2.90 11.39 6.90
N ARG A 312 -2.27 12.48 7.32
CA ARG A 312 -0.84 12.72 7.14
C ARG A 312 -0.06 12.06 8.27
N VAL A 313 0.94 11.29 7.89
CA VAL A 313 1.87 10.58 8.79
C VAL A 313 3.32 10.85 8.42
N ARG A 314 4.21 10.59 9.37
CA ARG A 314 5.66 10.52 9.13
C ARG A 314 6.23 9.20 9.65
N TYR A 315 7.47 8.92 9.28
CA TYR A 315 8.22 7.76 9.77
C TYR A 315 9.33 8.17 10.72
N GLU A 316 9.63 7.28 11.66
CA GLU A 316 10.81 7.34 12.52
C GLU A 316 11.56 6.00 12.47
N ALA A 317 12.81 6.01 12.93
CA ALA A 317 13.67 4.82 12.99
C ALA A 317 13.47 4.04 14.30
N SER A 318 13.85 2.76 14.29
CA SER A 318 13.98 1.90 15.47
C SER A 318 15.34 1.20 15.48
N ALA A 319 15.58 0.36 16.48
CA ALA A 319 16.75 -0.53 16.53
C ALA A 319 16.82 -1.55 15.38
N LEU A 320 15.74 -1.77 14.61
CA LEU A 320 15.75 -2.63 13.41
C LEU A 320 15.98 -1.85 12.10
N GLY A 321 15.95 -0.51 12.11
CA GLY A 321 16.29 0.32 10.95
C GLY A 321 15.43 1.58 10.78
N PRO A 322 15.59 2.31 9.67
CA PRO A 322 14.73 3.44 9.32
C PRO A 322 13.33 2.98 8.90
N ASN A 323 12.33 3.85 9.05
CA ASN A 323 10.93 3.60 8.67
C ASN A 323 10.30 2.39 9.39
N ARG A 324 10.59 2.26 10.69
CA ARG A 324 10.12 1.18 11.56
C ARG A 324 9.11 1.64 12.62
N ILE A 325 8.86 2.95 12.70
CA ILE A 325 7.79 3.55 13.50
C ILE A 325 6.97 4.45 12.58
N LEU A 326 5.65 4.29 12.59
CA LEU A 326 4.69 5.18 11.95
C LEU A 326 4.11 6.14 13.00
N VAL A 327 4.11 7.43 12.68
CA VAL A 327 3.72 8.50 13.62
C VAL A 327 2.45 9.19 13.10
N GLY A 328 1.45 9.33 13.98
CA GLY A 328 0.18 9.97 13.67
C GLY A 328 -0.53 10.47 14.92
N TYR A 329 -0.31 11.74 15.27
CA TYR A 329 -0.95 12.38 16.43
C TYR A 329 -2.45 12.63 16.20
N LYS A 330 -2.86 12.88 14.95
CA LYS A 330 -4.22 13.28 14.52
C LYS A 330 -4.66 14.66 15.02
N ASP A 331 -3.74 15.42 15.61
CA ASP A 331 -3.92 16.78 16.14
C ASP A 331 -2.61 17.57 15.96
N ALA A 332 -2.71 18.80 15.44
CA ALA A 332 -1.57 19.69 15.21
C ALA A 332 -1.07 20.38 16.48
N ALA A 333 -1.89 20.49 17.54
CA ALA A 333 -1.46 21.09 18.79
C ALA A 333 -0.57 20.13 19.60
N ALA A 334 -0.92 18.84 19.59
CA ALA A 334 -0.22 17.75 20.28
C ALA A 334 1.06 17.25 19.59
N ASP A 335 1.23 17.46 18.28
CA ASP A 335 2.41 16.99 17.54
C ASP A 335 3.67 17.84 17.87
N PRO A 336 4.80 17.23 18.28
CA PRO A 336 6.07 17.93 18.46
C PRO A 336 6.58 18.61 17.18
N VAL A 337 6.26 18.06 16.00
CA VAL A 337 6.65 18.59 14.68
C VAL A 337 5.50 19.45 14.10
N LYS A 338 4.84 20.21 14.97
CA LYS A 338 3.80 21.19 14.59
C LYS A 338 4.37 22.35 13.77
N ASN A 339 3.50 22.94 12.96
CA ASN A 339 3.81 24.03 12.03
C ASN A 339 4.87 23.65 10.96
N GLN A 340 4.94 22.37 10.58
CA GLN A 340 5.78 21.85 9.51
C GLN A 340 4.96 21.07 8.47
N PRO A 341 5.46 20.86 7.23
CA PRO A 341 4.74 20.10 6.20
C PRO A 341 4.34 18.69 6.63
N ASP A 342 5.09 18.05 7.52
CA ASP A 342 4.90 16.70 8.07
C ASP A 342 4.22 16.65 9.45
N THR A 343 3.61 17.76 9.92
CA THR A 343 2.67 17.74 11.05
C THR A 343 1.54 16.74 10.78
N THR A 344 1.26 15.86 11.73
CA THR A 344 0.44 14.65 11.50
C THR A 344 -1.05 14.84 11.83
N VAL A 345 -1.76 15.41 10.86
CA VAL A 345 -3.19 15.76 10.88
C VAL A 345 -3.93 15.26 9.63
N LYS A 346 -5.24 15.53 9.53
CA LYS A 346 -5.97 15.34 8.26
C LYS A 346 -5.27 16.09 7.12
N TRP A 347 -5.26 15.54 5.92
CA TRP A 347 -4.55 16.13 4.78
C TRP A 347 -5.10 17.50 4.36
N ARG A 348 -6.42 17.70 4.44
CA ARG A 348 -7.12 19.00 4.34
C ARG A 348 -6.89 19.98 5.51
N GLY A 349 -6.20 19.59 6.58
CA GLY A 349 -6.03 20.38 7.80
C GLY A 349 -4.83 21.32 7.80
N LYS A 350 -4.93 22.38 8.63
CA LYS A 350 -3.81 23.24 9.03
C LYS A 350 -2.77 22.41 9.83
N PRO A 351 -1.46 22.69 9.72
CA PRO A 351 -0.88 23.96 9.23
C PRO A 351 -0.67 24.04 7.71
N PHE A 352 -0.61 22.93 6.97
CA PHE A 352 -0.41 22.91 5.52
C PHE A 352 -1.57 22.18 4.83
N PRO A 353 -2.72 22.83 4.58
CA PRO A 353 -3.88 22.19 3.97
C PRO A 353 -3.58 21.80 2.52
N ARG A 354 -3.69 20.50 2.24
CA ARG A 354 -3.62 19.90 0.90
C ARG A 354 -4.72 18.85 0.78
N PRO A 355 -5.99 19.27 0.58
CA PRO A 355 -7.14 18.39 0.65
C PRO A 355 -7.08 17.25 -0.37
N GLU A 356 -7.74 16.15 -0.03
CA GLU A 356 -7.67 14.84 -0.69
C GLU A 356 -8.14 14.91 -2.15
N ASN A 357 -9.18 15.70 -2.42
CA ASN A 357 -9.76 15.97 -3.74
C ASN A 357 -8.76 16.40 -4.81
N SER A 358 -7.68 17.11 -4.43
CA SER A 358 -6.60 17.51 -5.34
C SER A 358 -5.76 16.35 -5.89
N LEU A 359 -5.98 15.13 -5.39
CA LEU A 359 -5.42 13.89 -5.90
C LEU A 359 -6.49 12.83 -6.23
N THR A 360 -7.48 12.61 -5.37
CA THR A 360 -8.52 11.57 -5.55
C THR A 360 -9.73 12.03 -6.39
N GLY A 361 -9.94 13.35 -6.52
CA GLY A 361 -11.16 13.95 -7.06
C GLY A 361 -12.26 14.22 -6.02
N MET A 362 -12.18 13.60 -4.84
CA MET A 362 -13.23 13.59 -3.81
C MET A 362 -12.71 13.86 -2.39
N LEU A 363 -13.62 14.07 -1.44
CA LEU A 363 -13.33 14.10 -0.02
C LEU A 363 -14.02 12.93 0.71
N TYR A 364 -13.35 12.36 1.70
CA TYR A 364 -14.03 11.52 2.70
C TYR A 364 -15.27 12.20 3.27
N GLU A 365 -16.38 11.45 3.24
CA GLU A 365 -17.72 11.90 3.61
C GLU A 365 -18.21 11.23 4.90
N CYS A 366 -18.24 9.89 5.04
CA CYS A 366 -18.72 9.29 6.28
C CYS A 366 -18.37 7.81 6.56
N PHE A 367 -18.56 7.47 7.84
CA PHE A 367 -18.65 6.15 8.45
C PHE A 367 -19.72 6.20 9.56
N PRO A 368 -20.53 5.14 9.78
CA PRO A 368 -20.73 4.00 8.88
C PRO A 368 -21.68 4.40 7.74
N ALA A 369 -21.32 4.03 6.51
CA ALA A 369 -22.11 4.31 5.31
C ALA A 369 -22.93 3.09 4.85
N ALA A 370 -24.13 3.31 4.31
CA ALA A 370 -24.91 2.27 3.63
C ALA A 370 -25.75 2.86 2.49
N GLY A 371 -25.75 2.19 1.33
CA GLY A 371 -26.52 2.60 0.15
C GLY A 371 -26.37 1.63 -1.03
N SER A 372 -26.65 2.12 -2.23
CA SER A 372 -26.48 1.40 -3.50
C SER A 372 -25.61 2.23 -4.44
N PHE A 373 -24.70 1.59 -5.18
CA PHE A 373 -23.96 2.28 -6.23
C PHE A 373 -24.92 2.60 -7.38
N THR A 374 -25.15 3.87 -7.68
CA THR A 374 -26.16 4.32 -8.66
C THR A 374 -25.50 4.98 -9.87
N VAL A 375 -25.57 4.33 -11.02
CA VAL A 375 -24.96 4.80 -12.28
C VAL A 375 -25.63 6.08 -12.76
N ARG A 376 -24.83 7.12 -13.03
CA ARG A 376 -25.26 8.41 -13.57
C ARG A 376 -24.86 8.56 -15.05
N ASP A 377 -23.67 8.11 -15.40
CA ASP A 377 -23.11 8.20 -16.75
C ASP A 377 -22.89 6.78 -17.32
N PRO A 378 -23.92 6.17 -17.94
CA PRO A 378 -23.78 4.84 -18.53
C PRO A 378 -22.88 4.81 -19.78
N GLY A 379 -22.55 5.97 -20.36
CA GLY A 379 -21.60 6.09 -21.47
C GLY A 379 -20.14 6.01 -21.03
N PHE A 380 -19.87 6.06 -19.73
CA PHE A 380 -18.52 6.00 -19.19
C PHE A 380 -17.82 4.67 -19.53
N PHE A 381 -16.63 4.76 -20.13
CA PHE A 381 -15.94 3.63 -20.77
C PHE A 381 -15.71 2.40 -19.87
N LEU A 382 -15.56 2.59 -18.55
CA LEU A 382 -15.39 1.46 -17.62
C LEU A 382 -16.66 0.64 -17.41
N PHE A 383 -17.84 1.16 -17.75
CA PHE A 383 -19.11 0.42 -17.69
C PHE A 383 -19.37 -0.42 -18.97
N ALA A 384 -18.48 -0.38 -19.97
CA ALA A 384 -18.61 -1.16 -21.20
C ALA A 384 -18.78 -2.67 -20.92
N GLY A 385 -19.87 -3.26 -21.43
CA GLY A 385 -20.19 -4.67 -21.22
C GLY A 385 -20.69 -5.03 -19.81
N THR A 386 -21.17 -4.05 -19.02
CA THR A 386 -21.88 -4.30 -17.76
C THR A 386 -23.40 -4.42 -17.91
N GLY A 387 -23.97 -3.88 -19.00
CA GLY A 387 -25.42 -3.73 -19.18
C GLY A 387 -26.05 -2.59 -18.37
N ALA A 388 -25.25 -1.75 -17.69
CA ALA A 388 -25.76 -0.63 -16.91
C ALA A 388 -26.39 0.47 -17.79
N ILE A 389 -27.45 1.07 -17.28
CA ILE A 389 -28.12 2.27 -17.81
C ILE A 389 -28.12 3.38 -16.75
N ASN A 390 -28.53 4.59 -17.11
CA ASN A 390 -28.72 5.67 -16.14
C ASN A 390 -29.77 5.24 -15.11
N GLY A 391 -29.45 5.36 -13.81
CA GLY A 391 -30.28 4.88 -12.71
C GLY A 391 -30.12 3.39 -12.38
N SER A 392 -29.24 2.62 -13.04
CA SER A 392 -28.92 1.26 -12.59
C SER A 392 -28.30 1.28 -11.19
N THR A 393 -28.88 0.52 -10.27
CA THR A 393 -28.45 0.41 -8.87
C THR A 393 -27.81 -0.93 -8.55
N TYR A 394 -26.77 -0.89 -7.72
CA TYR A 394 -26.09 -2.07 -7.19
C TYR A 394 -26.06 -1.99 -5.66
N PRO A 395 -27.05 -2.59 -4.97
CA PRO A 395 -27.13 -2.57 -3.51
C PRO A 395 -25.86 -3.10 -2.83
N GLY A 396 -25.50 -2.47 -1.71
CA GLY A 396 -24.34 -2.83 -0.90
C GLY A 396 -22.97 -2.44 -1.47
N LEU A 397 -22.86 -2.12 -2.77
CA LEU A 397 -21.58 -1.73 -3.39
C LEU A 397 -21.10 -0.32 -2.98
N THR A 398 -21.93 0.41 -2.23
CA THR A 398 -21.60 1.71 -1.66
C THR A 398 -21.90 1.67 -0.16
N SER A 399 -20.93 1.22 0.63
CA SER A 399 -21.08 1.05 2.08
C SER A 399 -19.77 1.19 2.85
N THR A 400 -19.90 1.05 4.17
CA THR A 400 -18.84 0.99 5.17
C THR A 400 -18.16 2.36 5.36
N GLU A 401 -17.26 2.76 4.46
CA GLU A 401 -16.72 4.12 4.37
C GLU A 401 -16.91 4.65 2.96
N VAL A 402 -17.24 5.95 2.82
CA VAL A 402 -17.52 6.58 1.51
C VAL A 402 -16.91 7.98 1.36
N ASP A 403 -16.63 8.32 0.10
CA ASP A 403 -16.18 9.65 -0.36
C ASP A 403 -17.25 10.32 -1.25
N ARG A 404 -17.22 11.65 -1.31
CA ARG A 404 -18.14 12.50 -2.09
C ARG A 404 -17.38 13.60 -2.86
N ALA A 405 -17.87 13.95 -4.04
CA ALA A 405 -17.38 15.07 -4.85
C ALA A 405 -17.96 16.41 -4.39
N TYR A 406 -17.13 17.45 -4.38
CA TYR A 406 -17.50 18.80 -3.90
C TYR A 406 -16.96 19.90 -4.83
N PRO A 407 -17.73 20.96 -5.13
CA PRO A 407 -17.31 22.07 -6.00
C PRO A 407 -16.49 23.10 -5.21
N ILE A 408 -15.28 22.70 -4.81
CA ILE A 408 -14.44 23.41 -3.83
C ILE A 408 -12.99 23.55 -4.30
N ALA A 409 -12.19 24.32 -3.56
CA ALA A 409 -10.76 24.43 -3.78
C ALA A 409 -10.08 23.05 -3.82
N GLY A 410 -9.22 22.84 -4.83
CA GLY A 410 -8.53 21.58 -5.07
C GLY A 410 -9.27 20.60 -5.99
N THR A 411 -10.59 20.70 -6.17
CA THR A 411 -11.33 19.77 -7.02
C THR A 411 -10.97 19.98 -8.51
N PRO A 412 -10.68 18.92 -9.29
CA PRO A 412 -10.40 19.02 -10.72
C PRO A 412 -11.54 19.68 -11.51
N ARG A 413 -11.23 20.67 -12.35
CA ARG A 413 -12.25 21.40 -13.14
C ARG A 413 -12.99 20.51 -14.14
N ASN A 414 -12.38 19.40 -14.55
CA ASN A 414 -12.93 18.40 -15.47
C ASN A 414 -13.41 17.13 -14.76
N LEU A 415 -13.80 17.21 -13.48
CA LEU A 415 -14.33 16.06 -12.76
C LEU A 415 -15.66 15.58 -13.38
N GLN A 416 -15.64 14.33 -13.81
CA GLN A 416 -16.77 13.55 -14.31
C GLN A 416 -17.25 12.63 -13.19
N VAL A 417 -18.43 12.90 -12.64
CA VAL A 417 -19.14 12.02 -11.71
C VAL A 417 -19.91 10.99 -12.54
N VAL A 418 -19.49 9.72 -12.44
CA VAL A 418 -19.99 8.61 -13.27
C VAL A 418 -21.05 7.78 -12.55
N ALA A 419 -21.03 7.81 -11.22
CA ALA A 419 -22.10 7.31 -10.35
C ALA A 419 -22.34 8.32 -9.22
N HIS A 420 -23.60 8.50 -8.85
CA HIS A 420 -24.04 9.44 -7.81
C HIS A 420 -25.06 8.74 -6.92
N SER A 421 -24.59 8.30 -5.76
CA SER A 421 -25.19 7.21 -4.99
C SER A 421 -25.79 7.73 -3.69
N PRO A 422 -27.11 7.70 -3.49
CA PRO A 422 -27.72 8.06 -2.21
C PRO A 422 -27.23 7.11 -1.10
N VAL A 423 -26.81 7.68 0.04
CA VAL A 423 -26.32 6.92 1.19
C VAL A 423 -26.88 7.46 2.51
N SER A 424 -27.10 6.54 3.45
CA SER A 424 -27.27 6.87 4.87
C SER A 424 -25.92 6.79 5.58
N CYS A 425 -25.61 7.83 6.35
CA CYS A 425 -24.43 7.94 7.20
C CYS A 425 -24.87 7.85 8.66
N GLY A 426 -24.72 6.67 9.25
CA GLY A 426 -25.39 6.34 10.50
C GLY A 426 -26.93 6.38 10.36
N PRO A 427 -27.67 6.62 11.46
CA PRO A 427 -29.13 6.46 11.50
C PRO A 427 -29.94 7.68 11.00
N THR A 428 -29.33 8.87 10.88
CA THR A 428 -30.08 10.14 10.73
C THR A 428 -29.55 11.09 9.66
N VAL A 429 -28.34 10.88 9.13
CA VAL A 429 -27.77 11.75 8.10
C VAL A 429 -27.90 11.07 6.74
N HIS A 430 -28.55 11.74 5.78
CA HIS A 430 -28.60 11.30 4.40
C HIS A 430 -27.74 12.22 3.53
N THR A 431 -26.95 11.62 2.65
CA THR A 431 -26.01 12.32 1.75
C THR A 431 -25.77 11.46 0.51
N PHE A 432 -24.69 11.74 -0.22
CA PHE A 432 -24.31 11.01 -1.41
C PHE A 432 -22.86 10.53 -1.32
N SER A 433 -22.58 9.44 -2.02
CA SER A 433 -21.25 8.99 -2.38
C SER A 433 -21.12 9.04 -3.90
N ASP A 434 -19.95 9.44 -4.39
CA ASP A 434 -19.71 9.59 -5.82
C ASP A 434 -18.66 8.57 -6.30
N ALA A 435 -18.77 8.15 -7.55
CA ALA A 435 -17.63 7.58 -8.27
C ALA A 435 -17.20 8.57 -9.35
N THR A 436 -15.90 8.84 -9.45
CA THR A 436 -15.40 9.99 -10.22
C THR A 436 -14.22 9.65 -11.12
N TYR A 437 -14.11 10.40 -12.21
CA TYR A 437 -12.99 10.36 -13.14
C TYR A 437 -12.53 11.79 -13.49
N TYR A 438 -11.23 12.02 -13.59
CA TYR A 438 -10.66 13.24 -14.17
C TYR A 438 -9.37 12.95 -14.93
N THR A 439 -8.95 13.88 -15.80
CA THR A 439 -7.70 13.76 -16.58
C THR A 439 -6.80 14.98 -16.39
N VAL A 440 -5.48 14.80 -16.50
CA VAL A 440 -4.47 15.87 -16.36
C VAL A 440 -3.65 16.07 -17.65
N PRO A 441 -2.93 17.19 -17.84
CA PRO A 441 -2.23 17.50 -19.09
C PRO A 441 -1.18 16.49 -19.58
N SER A 442 -0.68 15.59 -18.73
CA SER A 442 0.18 14.46 -19.13
C SER A 442 -0.56 13.39 -19.96
N GLY A 443 -1.89 13.44 -19.96
CA GLY A 443 -2.80 12.42 -20.45
C GLY A 443 -3.18 11.37 -19.40
N ALA A 444 -2.63 11.41 -18.18
CA ALA A 444 -3.05 10.49 -17.13
C ALA A 444 -4.52 10.71 -16.76
N GLY A 445 -5.27 9.61 -16.65
CA GLY A 445 -6.59 9.59 -16.01
C GLY A 445 -6.47 9.17 -14.55
N VAL A 446 -7.38 9.68 -13.73
CA VAL A 446 -7.53 9.30 -12.32
C VAL A 446 -8.98 8.89 -12.09
N PHE A 447 -9.18 7.66 -11.64
CA PHE A 447 -10.49 7.11 -11.28
C PHE A 447 -10.57 6.82 -9.79
N ALA A 448 -11.72 7.06 -9.17
CA ALA A 448 -11.97 6.76 -7.77
C ALA A 448 -13.39 6.23 -7.57
N THR A 449 -13.55 5.14 -6.82
CA THR A 449 -14.83 4.43 -6.62
C THR A 449 -15.68 5.00 -5.49
N GLY A 450 -15.06 5.69 -4.53
CA GLY A 450 -15.73 6.40 -3.45
C GLY A 450 -16.41 5.52 -2.40
N SER A 451 -16.10 4.22 -2.35
CA SER A 451 -16.56 3.30 -1.31
C SER A 451 -15.52 2.22 -0.99
N MET A 452 -15.29 2.00 0.30
CA MET A 452 -14.38 0.97 0.82
C MET A 452 -14.84 -0.47 0.51
N GLU A 453 -16.15 -0.68 0.27
CA GLU A 453 -16.68 -2.02 -0.05
C GLU A 453 -16.33 -2.51 -1.46
N TRP A 454 -15.79 -1.64 -2.33
CA TRP A 454 -15.53 -1.96 -3.73
C TRP A 454 -14.59 -3.17 -3.94
N ILE A 455 -13.48 -3.27 -3.20
CA ILE A 455 -12.60 -4.45 -3.28
C ILE A 455 -13.18 -5.68 -2.55
N PRO A 456 -13.71 -5.57 -1.32
CA PRO A 456 -14.50 -6.62 -0.67
C PRO A 456 -15.57 -7.27 -1.59
N ALA A 457 -16.31 -6.49 -2.37
CA ALA A 457 -17.31 -6.95 -3.34
C ALA A 457 -16.75 -7.87 -4.44
N LEU A 458 -15.46 -7.74 -4.79
CA LEU A 458 -14.82 -8.60 -5.79
C LEU A 458 -14.77 -10.08 -5.34
N ARG A 459 -14.93 -10.36 -4.03
CA ARG A 459 -15.04 -11.72 -3.48
C ARG A 459 -16.34 -12.42 -3.92
N GLY A 460 -17.43 -11.67 -4.09
CA GLY A 460 -18.78 -12.19 -4.31
C GLY A 460 -19.80 -11.48 -3.42
N PRO A 461 -21.03 -12.02 -3.30
CA PRO A 461 -22.06 -11.49 -2.42
C PRO A 461 -21.64 -11.45 -0.94
N ASP A 462 -22.11 -10.45 -0.20
CA ASP A 462 -22.02 -10.40 1.26
C ASP A 462 -23.34 -9.83 1.84
N SER A 463 -24.03 -10.63 2.65
CA SER A 463 -25.33 -10.27 3.22
C SER A 463 -25.23 -9.21 4.32
N LYS A 464 -24.05 -8.96 4.91
CA LYS A 464 -23.86 -7.95 5.96
C LYS A 464 -24.04 -6.51 5.45
N VAL A 465 -23.78 -6.31 4.17
CA VAL A 465 -23.93 -5.04 3.45
C VAL A 465 -25.04 -5.10 2.39
N SER A 466 -25.85 -6.18 2.37
CA SER A 466 -26.88 -6.43 1.35
C SER A 466 -26.36 -6.49 -0.09
N LEU A 467 -25.11 -6.93 -0.29
CA LEU A 467 -24.45 -6.96 -1.60
C LEU A 467 -24.76 -8.27 -2.34
N GLY A 468 -25.47 -8.17 -3.46
CA GLY A 468 -25.89 -9.31 -4.28
C GLY A 468 -24.95 -9.65 -5.45
N SER A 469 -25.16 -10.81 -6.08
CA SER A 469 -24.35 -11.27 -7.23
C SER A 469 -24.23 -10.26 -8.39
N PRO A 470 -25.28 -9.50 -8.78
CA PRO A 470 -25.15 -8.46 -9.81
C PRO A 470 -24.17 -7.35 -9.43
N ALA A 471 -24.13 -6.94 -8.16
CA ALA A 471 -23.20 -5.92 -7.67
C ALA A 471 -21.75 -6.40 -7.70
N ALA A 472 -21.50 -7.64 -7.25
CA ALA A 472 -20.18 -8.27 -7.35
C ALA A 472 -19.73 -8.45 -8.81
N ALA A 473 -20.65 -8.82 -9.72
CA ALA A 473 -20.36 -8.96 -11.15
C ALA A 473 -20.03 -7.62 -11.81
N PHE A 474 -20.79 -6.57 -11.50
CA PHE A 474 -20.53 -5.19 -11.94
C PHE A 474 -19.15 -4.71 -11.47
N ALA A 475 -18.87 -4.77 -10.17
CA ALA A 475 -17.59 -4.35 -9.59
C ALA A 475 -16.40 -5.07 -10.25
N ARG A 476 -16.50 -6.39 -10.48
CA ARG A 476 -15.49 -7.17 -11.20
C ARG A 476 -15.30 -6.69 -12.64
N LYS A 477 -16.38 -6.51 -13.40
CA LYS A 477 -16.31 -6.11 -14.82
C LYS A 477 -15.72 -4.71 -14.99
N VAL A 478 -16.16 -3.75 -14.17
CA VAL A 478 -15.62 -2.38 -14.15
C VAL A 478 -14.14 -2.37 -13.77
N THR A 479 -13.74 -3.17 -12.77
CA THR A 479 -12.34 -3.27 -12.33
C THR A 479 -11.44 -3.94 -13.37
N LEU A 480 -11.92 -4.97 -14.08
CA LEU A 480 -11.19 -5.58 -15.20
C LEU A 480 -11.01 -4.60 -16.36
N ASN A 481 -12.08 -3.91 -16.77
CA ASN A 481 -12.04 -2.87 -17.80
C ASN A 481 -10.99 -1.79 -17.45
N LEU A 482 -10.94 -1.37 -16.18
CA LEU A 482 -9.99 -0.38 -15.67
C LEU A 482 -8.54 -0.88 -15.76
N ILE A 483 -8.25 -2.07 -15.24
CA ILE A 483 -6.89 -2.63 -15.24
C ILE A 483 -6.37 -2.83 -16.67
N GLN A 484 -7.23 -3.32 -17.58
CA GLN A 484 -6.91 -3.48 -19.00
C GLN A 484 -6.66 -2.13 -19.69
N ALA A 485 -7.55 -1.14 -19.52
CA ALA A 485 -7.41 0.17 -20.13
C ALA A 485 -6.15 0.90 -19.61
N MET A 486 -5.91 0.87 -18.29
CA MET A 486 -4.73 1.48 -17.67
C MET A 486 -3.42 0.91 -18.21
N ALA A 487 -3.34 -0.39 -18.48
CA ALA A 487 -2.14 -1.03 -19.00
C ALA A 487 -1.72 -0.52 -20.40
N THR A 488 -2.67 -0.04 -21.22
CA THR A 488 -2.39 0.46 -22.57
C THR A 488 -1.57 1.76 -22.57
N GLY A 489 -1.82 2.65 -21.61
CA GLY A 489 -1.24 3.99 -21.57
C GLY A 489 -2.11 5.01 -20.81
N PRO A 490 -1.78 6.31 -20.90
CA PRO A 490 -2.47 7.36 -20.17
C PRO A 490 -3.93 7.47 -20.64
N LEU A 491 -4.88 7.13 -19.76
CA LEU A 491 -6.31 6.94 -20.06
C LEU A 491 -6.93 8.17 -20.70
N GLY A 492 -6.52 9.37 -20.32
CA GLY A 492 -7.02 10.63 -20.84
C GLY A 492 -6.71 10.90 -22.32
N ARG A 493 -5.91 10.05 -22.98
CA ARG A 493 -5.65 10.13 -24.42
C ARG A 493 -6.72 9.42 -25.26
N SER A 494 -7.30 8.33 -24.76
CA SER A 494 -8.41 7.59 -25.41
C SER A 494 -9.77 7.89 -24.77
N HIS A 495 -9.77 8.31 -23.51
CA HIS A 495 -10.95 8.57 -22.68
C HIS A 495 -10.74 9.90 -21.92
N PRO A 496 -10.84 11.06 -22.59
CA PRO A 496 -10.82 12.36 -21.90
C PRO A 496 -11.99 12.45 -20.89
N ALA A 497 -11.79 13.16 -19.77
CA ALA A 497 -12.84 13.33 -18.77
C ALA A 497 -13.82 14.45 -19.16
N HIS A 498 -15.12 14.18 -19.05
CA HIS A 498 -16.20 15.11 -19.37
C HIS A 498 -16.78 15.74 -18.11
N ALA A 499 -16.47 17.03 -17.89
CA ALA A 499 -16.88 17.78 -16.70
C ALA A 499 -18.40 17.76 -16.50
N ASN A 500 -18.89 17.18 -15.41
CA ASN A 500 -20.33 17.15 -15.12
C ASN A 500 -20.72 17.47 -13.66
N LEU A 501 -19.76 17.66 -12.74
CA LEU A 501 -20.03 17.94 -11.31
C LEU A 501 -21.05 19.06 -11.08
N ALA A 502 -20.97 20.16 -11.86
CA ALA A 502 -21.91 21.28 -11.75
C ALA A 502 -23.38 20.89 -12.01
N THR A 503 -23.64 19.82 -12.78
CA THR A 503 -24.99 19.31 -13.09
C THR A 503 -25.67 18.59 -11.91
N LEU A 504 -25.00 18.47 -10.77
CA LEU A 504 -25.54 17.87 -9.55
C LEU A 504 -26.10 18.89 -8.56
N GLY A 505 -25.85 20.19 -8.73
CA GLY A 505 -26.27 21.21 -7.76
C GLY A 505 -25.67 21.03 -6.36
N THR A 506 -24.55 20.31 -6.25
CA THR A 506 -23.86 20.02 -4.98
C THR A 506 -23.52 21.28 -4.20
N SER A 507 -23.83 21.28 -2.89
CA SER A 507 -23.32 22.27 -1.96
C SER A 507 -21.79 22.31 -1.95
N SER A 508 -21.20 23.49 -1.74
CA SER A 508 -19.76 23.66 -1.47
C SER A 508 -19.38 23.36 0.00
N SER A 509 -20.36 23.17 0.88
CA SER A 509 -20.17 22.78 2.28
C SER A 509 -20.29 21.26 2.46
N THR A 510 -19.40 20.66 3.25
CA THR A 510 -19.42 19.21 3.53
C THR A 510 -20.63 18.81 4.37
N SER A 511 -21.45 17.87 3.91
CA SER A 511 -22.77 17.54 4.48
C SER A 511 -22.73 16.91 5.87
N THR A 512 -21.63 16.28 6.24
CA THR A 512 -21.51 15.40 7.41
C THR A 512 -20.64 15.97 8.55
N GLY A 513 -19.98 17.10 8.34
CA GLY A 513 -19.05 17.73 9.31
C GLY A 513 -17.74 16.97 9.56
N THR A 514 -17.71 15.64 9.40
CA THR A 514 -16.50 14.81 9.31
C THR A 514 -15.54 15.32 8.23
N GLY A 515 -16.11 15.86 7.15
CA GLY A 515 -15.40 16.50 6.06
C GLY A 515 -14.58 17.74 6.49
N GLY A 516 -14.89 18.33 7.64
CA GLY A 516 -14.20 19.47 8.22
C GLY A 516 -14.45 20.79 7.48
N THR A 517 -14.11 21.89 8.14
CA THR A 517 -13.94 23.17 7.44
C THR A 517 -12.76 23.07 6.46
N LEU A 518 -12.91 23.68 5.28
CA LEU A 518 -11.78 23.96 4.41
C LEU A 518 -10.91 25.01 5.11
N GLY A 519 -9.70 24.63 5.48
CA GLY A 519 -8.86 25.35 6.45
C GLY A 519 -8.14 26.56 5.90
#